data_AF-A0A1F7CVN6-F1
#
_entry.id   AF-A0A1F7CVN6-F1
#
_cell.length_a   1.000
_cell.length_b   1.000
_cell.length_c   1.000
_cell.angle_alpha   90.00
_cell.angle_beta   90.00
_cell.angle_gamma   90.00
#
_symmetry.space_group_name_H-M   'P 1'
#
loop_
_entity.id
_entity.type
_entity.pdbx_description
1 polymer ?
#
loop_
_entity_poly.entity_id
_entity_poly.type
_entity_poly.pdbx_seq_one_letter_code
_entity_poly.pdbx_strand_id
1 'polypeptide(L)' 'MDEQEVRKKCEAFVKGLGISCFIVFGWEKGNQQYGMVSSYHRMPVQAVIKGMSWALNDIVNKSM' A
#
# COMPACT_ATOMS: atom_id res chain seq x y z
N MET A 1 0.19 0.01 -16.19
CA MET A 1 1.43 0.29 -15.45
C MET A 1 2.03 -1.01 -14.96
N ASP A 2 3.35 -1.17 -15.05
CA ASP A 2 4.06 -2.31 -14.48
C ASP A 2 4.11 -2.19 -12.95
N GLU A 3 3.79 -3.29 -12.27
CA GLU A 3 3.77 -3.37 -10.81
C GLU A 3 5.15 -3.09 -10.19
N GLN A 4 6.23 -3.52 -10.84
CA GLN A 4 7.59 -3.25 -10.35
C GLN A 4 7.92 -1.77 -10.37
N GLU A 5 7.48 -1.06 -11.40
CA GLU A 5 7.69 0.39 -11.52
C GLU A 5 6.89 1.15 -10.45
N VAL A 6 5.63 0.75 -10.22
CA VAL A 6 4.79 1.34 -9.17
C VAL A 6 5.41 1.11 -7.79
N ARG A 7 5.90 -0.11 -7.51
CA ARG A 7 6.57 -0.42 -6.23
C ARG A 7 7.76 0.48 -5.98
N LYS A 8 8.64 0.67 -6.98
CA LYS A 8 9.82 1.55 -6.86
C LYS A 8 9.42 3.00 -6.56
N LYS A 9 8.39 3.52 -7.23
CA LYS A 9 7.88 4.87 -6.98
C LYS A 9 7.29 5.02 -5.57
N CYS A 10 6.50 4.05 -5.13
CA CYS A 10 5.96 4.00 -3.78
C CYS A 10 7.08 3.96 -2.73
N GLU A 11 8.07 3.08 -2.88
CA GLU A 11 9.20 3.00 -1.95
C GLU A 11 9.99 4.31 -1.87
N ALA A 12 10.26 4.94 -3.02
CA ALA A 12 10.94 6.24 -3.06
C ALA A 12 10.12 7.32 -2.35
N PHE A 13 8.80 7.34 -2.58
CA PHE A 13 7.88 8.27 -1.91
C PHE A 13 7.88 8.09 -0.40
N VAL A 14 7.65 6.88 0.11
CA VAL A 14 7.58 6.61 1.56
C VAL A 14 8.93 6.92 2.23
N LYS A 15 10.05 6.62 1.58
CA LYS A 15 11.39 7.02 2.07
C LYS A 15 11.56 8.54 2.09
N GLY A 16 11.06 9.25 1.08
CA GLY A 16 11.13 10.70 0.97
C GLY A 16 10.32 11.46 2.03
N LEU A 17 9.27 10.84 2.58
CA LEU A 17 8.47 11.45 3.65
C LEU A 17 9.27 11.63 4.96
N GLY A 18 10.34 10.87 5.17
CA GLY A 18 11.20 10.97 6.38
C GLY A 18 10.52 10.58 7.69
N ILE A 19 9.27 10.13 7.65
CA ILE A 19 8.47 9.71 8.81
C ILE A 19 8.19 8.21 8.75
N SER A 20 7.99 7.58 9.91
CA SER A 20 7.64 6.17 9.98
C SER A 20 6.18 5.96 9.56
N CYS A 21 5.98 5.38 8.38
CA CYS A 21 4.64 5.12 7.85
C CYS A 21 4.62 3.90 6.92
N PHE A 22 3.41 3.45 6.59
CA PHE A 22 3.15 2.50 5.52
C PHE A 22 2.12 3.07 4.57
N ILE A 23 2.15 2.64 3.31
CA ILE A 23 1.14 2.96 2.32
C ILE A 23 0.67 1.70 1.62
N VAL A 24 -0.57 1.74 1.19
CA VAL A 24 -1.18 0.76 0.30
C VAL A 24 -1.67 1.54 -0.91
N PHE A 25 -1.20 1.16 -2.09
CA PHE A 25 -1.58 1.81 -3.34
C PHE A 25 -2.25 0.79 -4.25
N GLY A 26 -3.51 1.06 -4.58
CA GLY A 26 -4.31 0.28 -5.52
C GLY A 26 -4.59 1.09 -6.79
N TRP A 27 -4.60 0.43 -7.94
CA TRP A 27 -4.97 1.05 -9.21
C TRP A 27 -5.68 0.04 -10.13
N GLU A 28 -6.45 0.54 -11.10
CA GLU A 28 -7.05 -0.30 -12.13
C GLU A 28 -6.06 -0.52 -13.29
N LYS A 29 -5.79 -1.79 -13.63
CA LYS A 29 -4.92 -2.21 -14.75
C LYS A 29 -5.69 -2.27 -16.08
N GLY A 30 -7.03 -2.27 -16.05
CA GLY A 30 -7.95 -2.45 -17.18
C GLY A 30 -8.72 -3.78 -17.11
N ASN A 31 -9.86 -3.89 -17.79
CA ASN A 31 -10.74 -5.09 -17.77
C ASN A 31 -11.08 -5.58 -16.35
N GLN A 32 -11.40 -4.66 -15.43
CA GLN A 32 -11.69 -4.98 -14.02
C GLN A 32 -10.55 -5.72 -13.30
N GLN A 33 -9.32 -5.67 -13.83
CA GLN A 33 -8.15 -6.15 -13.12
C GLN A 33 -7.56 -5.04 -12.27
N TYR A 34 -7.24 -5.37 -11.03
CA TYR A 34 -6.69 -4.43 -10.07
C TYR A 34 -5.23 -4.78 -9.75
N GLY A 35 -4.40 -3.75 -9.69
CA GLY A 35 -3.04 -3.81 -9.16
C GLY A 35 -3.01 -3.29 -7.75
N MET A 36 -2.15 -3.88 -6.91
CA MET A 36 -1.96 -3.43 -5.55
C MET A 36 -0.51 -3.62 -5.13
N VAL A 37 0.07 -2.59 -4.51
CA VAL A 37 1.38 -2.68 -3.86
C VAL A 37 1.30 -2.09 -2.46
N SER A 38 2.09 -2.64 -1.55
CA SER A 38 2.32 -2.07 -0.22
C SER A 38 3.79 -1.72 -0.05
N SER A 39 4.05 -0.66 0.71
CA SER A 39 5.41 -0.23 1.06
C SER A 39 5.42 0.40 2.45
N TYR A 40 6.54 0.28 3.16
CA TYR A 40 6.69 0.81 4.52
C TYR A 40 8.08 1.39 4.75
N HIS A 41 8.17 2.37 5.64
CA HIS A 41 9.41 3.02 6.04
C HIS A 41 9.53 3.02 7.56
N ARG A 42 10.62 2.44 8.08
CA ARG A 42 11.02 2.48 9.50
C ARG A 42 9.91 2.08 10.50
N MET A 43 8.96 1.26 10.06
CA MET A 43 7.93 0.68 10.92
C MET A 43 8.27 -0.77 11.25
N PRO A 44 8.04 -1.23 12.49
CA PRO A 44 8.09 -2.65 12.82
C PRO A 44 7.10 -3.44 11.95
N VAL A 45 7.55 -4.55 11.38
CA VAL A 45 6.76 -5.38 10.46
C VAL A 45 5.42 -5.78 11.07
N GLN A 46 5.38 -6.05 12.38
CA GLN A 46 4.15 -6.43 13.09
C GLN A 46 3.12 -5.30 13.10
N ALA A 47 3.56 -4.05 13.23
CA ALA A 47 2.69 -2.88 13.20
C ALA A 47 2.17 -2.62 11.79
N VAL A 48 3.01 -2.81 10.77
CA VAL A 48 2.62 -2.71 9.35
C VAL A 48 1.55 -3.74 9.01
N ILE A 49 1.76 -5.01 9.39
CA ILE A 49 0.78 -6.09 9.14
C ILE A 49 -0.55 -5.76 9.81
N LYS A 50 -0.55 -5.40 11.11
CA LYS A 50 -1.78 -5.04 11.83
C LYS A 50 -2.51 -3.85 11.21
N GLY A 51 -1.76 -2.80 10.86
CA GLY A 51 -2.31 -1.60 10.22
C GLY A 51 -2.94 -1.90 8.86
N MET A 52 -2.25 -2.68 8.02
CA MET A 52 -2.78 -3.10 6.71
C MET A 52 -4.02 -3.98 6.87
N SER A 53 -4.02 -4.96 7.76
CA SER A 53 -5.19 -5.82 8.02
C SER A 53 -6.40 -5.00 8.46
N TRP A 54 -6.21 -4.03 9.36
CA TRP A 54 -7.28 -3.12 9.78
C TRP A 54 -7.79 -2.27 8.61
N ALA A 55 -6.89 -1.64 7.84
CA ALA A 55 -7.29 -0.77 6.73
C ALA A 55 -8.04 -1.55 5.64
N LEU A 56 -7.59 -2.76 5.29
CA LEU A 56 -8.26 -3.60 4.31
C LEU A 56 -9.63 -4.06 4.81
N ASN A 57 -9.73 -4.46 6.08
CA ASN A 57 -11.01 -4.81 6.67
C ASN A 57 -11.98 -3.61 6.71
N ASP A 58 -11.50 -2.42 7.02
CA ASP A 58 -12.31 -1.19 7.00
C ASP A 58 -12.80 -0.86 5.58
N ILE A 59 -11.93 -0.98 4.56
CA ILE A 59 -12.30 -0.79 3.15
C ILE A 59 -13.40 -1.76 2.75
N VAL A 60 -13.22 -3.06 3.01
CA VAL A 60 -14.20 -4.10 2.65
C VAL A 60 -15.56 -3.84 3.32
N ASN A 61 -15.55 -3.53 4.61
CA ASN A 61 -16.79 -3.32 5.37
C ASN A 61 -17.48 -1.98 5.07
N LYS A 62 -16.77 -0.94 4.65
CA LYS A 62 -17.37 0.33 4.22
C LYS A 62 -17.84 0.33 2.77
N SER A 63 -17.33 -0.59 1.96
CA SER A 63 -17.77 -0.81 0.58
C SER A 63 -19.00 -1.71 0.45
N MET A 64 -19.45 -2.30 1.57
CA MET A 64 -20.73 -3.00 1.72
C MET A 64 -21.75 -2.07 2.39
#